data_AF-A0A1U8DPW1-F1
#
_entry.id   AF-A0A1U8DPW1-F1
#
_cell.length_a   1.000
_cell.length_b   1.000
_cell.length_c   1.000
_cell.angle_alpha   90.00
_cell.angle_beta   90.00
_cell.angle_gamma   90.00
#
_symmetry.space_group_name_H-M   'P 1'
#
loop_
_entity.id
_entity.type
_entity.pdbx_description
1 polymer ?
#
loop_
_entity_poly.entity_id
_entity_poly.type
_entity_poly.pdbx_seq_one_letter_code
_entity_poly.pdbx_strand_id
1 'polypeptide(L)'
;MLQVGASLTGIGELVLHPDGTLHLQPPGDGADYFLCLGDWQTLLAELESLSRFWKGAAVLCGLASLAVLLLALCRAYRQHRYQQEEEEERQELGTWAEASDGPEDACVICLVQGRECVLLPCGHVCCCFRCFEALPFLTCPICRSPIDRVVPLYQA
;
A
#
# COMPACT_ATOMS: atom_id res chain seq x y z
N MET A 1 22.22 20.54 -59.79
CA MET A 1 22.67 19.83 -61.01
C MET A 1 23.81 18.91 -60.59
N LEU A 2 23.67 17.60 -60.75
CA LEU A 2 24.76 16.66 -60.50
C LEU A 2 25.87 16.88 -61.54
N GLN A 3 27.13 16.91 -61.12
CA GLN A 3 28.26 16.93 -62.05
C GLN A 3 28.44 15.56 -62.69
N VAL A 4 28.80 15.56 -63.97
CA VAL A 4 29.11 14.34 -64.73
C VAL A 4 30.32 13.66 -64.06
N GLY A 5 30.14 12.43 -63.57
CA GLY A 5 31.14 11.68 -62.81
C GLY A 5 30.89 11.59 -61.30
N ALA A 6 29.85 12.25 -60.77
CA ALA A 6 29.43 12.07 -59.38
C ALA A 6 28.75 10.70 -59.19
N SER A 7 29.14 9.98 -58.14
CA SER A 7 28.50 8.72 -57.73
C SER A 7 27.15 8.99 -57.07
N LEU A 8 26.13 8.24 -57.47
CA LEU A 8 24.78 8.32 -56.92
C LEU A 8 24.34 6.91 -56.53
N THR A 9 23.83 6.75 -55.31
CA THR A 9 23.28 5.48 -54.85
C THR A 9 21.77 5.51 -55.05
N GLY A 10 21.28 4.67 -55.96
CA GLY A 10 19.85 4.45 -56.19
C GLY A 10 19.37 3.17 -55.52
N ILE A 11 18.26 3.24 -54.79
CA ILE A 11 17.60 2.08 -54.18
C ILE A 11 16.32 1.82 -54.97
N GLY A 12 16.25 0.66 -55.61
CA GLY A 12 15.13 0.23 -56.47
C GLY A 12 15.36 -1.16 -57.07
N GLU A 13 14.45 -1.58 -57.92
CA GLU A 13 14.54 -2.85 -58.65
C GLU A 13 15.29 -2.64 -59.97
N LEU A 14 16.24 -3.52 -60.29
CA LEU A 14 16.97 -3.49 -61.56
C LEU A 14 16.30 -4.40 -62.58
N VAL A 15 15.80 -3.83 -63.67
CA VAL A 15 15.18 -4.57 -64.78
C VAL A 15 16.02 -4.40 -66.04
N LEU A 16 16.29 -5.53 -66.71
CA LEU A 16 16.98 -5.55 -67.99
C LEU A 16 15.94 -5.39 -69.10
N HIS A 17 16.02 -4.27 -69.84
CA HIS A 17 15.17 -4.06 -70.99
C HIS A 17 15.63 -4.91 -72.19
N PRO A 18 14.71 -5.26 -73.12
CA PRO A 18 15.04 -6.05 -74.31
C PRO A 18 16.12 -5.42 -75.20
N ASP A 19 16.40 -4.12 -75.01
CA ASP A 19 17.42 -3.34 -75.73
C ASP A 19 18.83 -3.53 -75.14
N GLY A 20 18.97 -4.34 -74.08
CA GLY A 20 20.23 -4.60 -73.39
C GLY A 20 20.63 -3.54 -72.35
N THR A 21 19.80 -2.51 -72.15
CA THR A 21 20.03 -1.47 -71.14
C THR A 21 19.44 -1.87 -69.78
N LEU A 22 20.18 -1.57 -68.70
CA LEU A 22 19.73 -1.74 -67.32
C LEU A 22 18.99 -0.48 -66.88
N HIS A 23 17.74 -0.62 -66.44
CA HIS A 23 16.97 0.47 -65.82
C HIS A 23 16.71 0.15 -64.35
N LEU A 24 16.84 1.17 -63.50
CA LEU A 24 16.34 1.13 -62.13
C LEU A 24 14.88 1.59 -62.13
N GLN A 25 13.99 0.81 -61.52
CA GLN A 25 12.58 1.15 -61.37
C GLN A 25 12.13 1.04 -59.91
N PRO A 26 10.98 1.65 -59.53
CA PRO A 26 10.38 1.42 -58.23
C PRO A 26 10.06 -0.07 -58.02
N PRO A 27 10.28 -0.63 -56.82
CA PRO A 27 9.91 -2.01 -56.52
C PRO A 27 8.41 -2.27 -56.73
N GLY A 28 8.06 -3.47 -57.19
CA GLY A 28 6.66 -3.88 -57.41
C GLY A 28 5.75 -3.82 -56.16
N ASP A 29 6.31 -3.67 -54.96
CA ASP A 29 5.60 -3.51 -53.69
C ASP A 29 5.00 -2.11 -53.48
N GLY A 30 5.18 -1.18 -54.43
CA GLY A 30 4.61 0.17 -54.39
C GLY A 30 5.41 1.17 -53.55
N ALA A 31 6.64 0.83 -53.15
CA ALA A 31 7.57 1.76 -52.50
C ALA A 31 8.20 2.72 -53.53
N ASP A 32 8.43 3.97 -53.11
CA ASP A 32 9.08 4.97 -53.96
C ASP A 32 10.56 4.63 -54.21
N TYR A 33 11.07 5.05 -55.37
CA TYR A 33 12.49 4.97 -55.67
C TYR A 33 13.24 6.09 -54.93
N PHE A 34 14.36 5.75 -54.28
CA PHE A 34 15.17 6.73 -53.54
C PHE A 34 16.54 6.89 -54.20
N LEU A 35 16.92 8.14 -54.45
CA LEU A 35 18.23 8.51 -54.98
C LEU A 35 18.97 9.35 -53.94
N CYS A 36 20.10 8.85 -53.47
CA CYS A 36 20.93 9.54 -52.50
C CYS A 36 22.30 9.89 -53.11
N LEU A 37 22.77 11.08 -52.76
CA LEU A 37 24.09 11.60 -53.14
C LEU A 37 25.21 11.14 -52.19
N GLY A 38 24.87 10.38 -51.15
CA GLY A 38 25.81 9.83 -50.16
C GLY A 38 26.10 8.34 -50.39
N ASP A 39 27.25 7.87 -49.89
CA ASP A 39 27.64 6.46 -49.94
C ASP A 39 26.65 5.58 -49.19
N TRP A 40 26.40 4.37 -49.70
CA TRP A 40 25.47 3.41 -49.09
C TRP A 40 25.83 3.11 -47.63
N GLN A 41 27.13 3.06 -47.32
CA GLN A 41 27.59 2.75 -45.98
C GLN A 41 27.25 3.83 -44.95
N THR A 42 27.23 5.11 -45.33
CA THR A 42 26.92 6.20 -44.39
C THR A 42 25.45 6.23 -44.03
N LEU A 43 24.56 5.97 -44.99
CA LEU A 43 23.11 5.87 -44.74
C LEU A 43 22.76 4.67 -43.85
N LEU A 44 23.40 3.52 -44.11
CA LEU A 44 23.17 2.33 -43.29
C LEU A 44 23.65 2.55 -41.85
N ALA A 45 24.82 3.19 -41.69
CA ALA A 45 25.36 3.51 -40.37
C ALA A 45 24.48 4.49 -39.58
N GLU A 46 23.90 5.51 -40.22
CA GLU A 46 22.97 6.44 -39.56
C GLU A 46 21.70 5.72 -39.08
N LEU A 47 21.06 4.93 -39.93
CA LEU A 47 19.85 4.18 -39.57
C LEU A 47 20.13 3.15 -38.47
N GLU A 48 21.26 2.47 -38.53
CA GLU A 48 21.66 1.50 -37.51
C GLU A 48 21.95 2.19 -36.17
N SER A 49 22.57 3.37 -36.19
CA SER A 49 22.83 4.18 -34.99
C SER A 49 21.54 4.65 -34.32
N LEU A 50 20.55 5.08 -35.12
CA LEU A 50 19.23 5.46 -34.63
C LEU A 50 18.51 4.26 -34.02
N SER A 51 18.49 3.11 -34.71
CA SER A 51 17.88 1.88 -34.16
C SER A 51 18.51 1.46 -32.84
N ARG A 52 19.85 1.52 -32.73
CA ARG A 52 20.58 1.21 -31.49
C ARG A 52 20.24 2.19 -30.37
N PHE A 53 20.14 3.49 -30.69
CA PHE A 53 19.74 4.51 -29.73
C PHE A 53 18.32 4.28 -29.18
N TRP A 54 17.34 4.08 -30.05
CA TRP A 54 15.94 3.86 -29.63
C TRP A 54 15.76 2.56 -28.85
N LYS A 55 16.51 1.50 -29.19
CA LYS A 55 16.55 0.27 -28.38
C LYS A 55 17.08 0.55 -26.97
N GLY A 56 18.17 1.30 -26.85
CA GLY A 56 18.73 1.71 -25.55
C GLY A 56 17.75 2.54 -24.72
N ALA A 57 17.11 3.53 -25.34
CA ALA A 57 16.11 4.37 -24.69
C ALA A 57 14.89 3.55 -24.21
N ALA A 58 14.39 2.63 -25.03
CA ALA A 58 13.27 1.75 -24.66
C ALA A 58 13.61 0.85 -23.46
N VAL A 59 14.82 0.29 -23.42
CA VAL A 59 15.29 -0.52 -22.28
C VAL A 59 15.38 0.34 -21.01
N LEU A 60 15.95 1.54 -21.09
CA LEU A 60 16.07 2.45 -19.94
C LEU A 60 14.69 2.83 -19.38
N CYS A 61 13.75 3.21 -20.25
CA CYS A 61 12.39 3.54 -19.86
C CYS A 61 11.67 2.33 -19.23
N GLY A 62 11.89 1.12 -19.75
CA GLY A 62 11.36 -0.12 -19.18
C GLY A 62 11.87 -0.37 -17.76
N LEU A 63 13.18 -0.25 -17.55
CA LEU A 63 13.81 -0.41 -16.24
C LEU A 63 13.33 0.66 -15.24
N ALA A 64 13.24 1.91 -15.67
CA ALA A 64 12.74 3.00 -14.84
C ALA A 64 11.26 2.77 -14.44
N SER A 65 10.42 2.33 -15.38
CA SER A 65 9.01 2.03 -15.13
C SER A 65 8.85 0.86 -14.15
N LEU A 66 9.63 -0.20 -14.32
CA LEU A 66 9.63 -1.35 -13.41
C LEU A 66 10.09 -0.96 -12.00
N ALA A 67 11.15 -0.14 -11.89
CA ALA A 67 11.62 0.36 -10.60
C ALA A 67 10.54 1.22 -9.90
N VAL A 68 9.88 2.12 -10.62
CA VAL A 68 8.78 2.93 -10.07
C VAL A 68 7.61 2.06 -9.61
N LEU A 69 7.22 1.07 -10.42
CA LEU A 69 6.13 0.15 -10.08
C LEU A 69 6.46 -0.70 -8.85
N LEU A 70 7.70 -1.21 -8.75
CA LEU A 70 8.17 -1.95 -7.57
C LEU A 70 8.23 -1.07 -6.32
N LEU A 71 8.64 0.20 -6.45
CA LEU A 71 8.64 1.15 -5.33
C LEU A 71 7.21 1.50 -4.89
N ALA A 72 6.29 1.70 -5.82
CA ALA A 72 4.88 1.95 -5.52
C ALA A 72 4.24 0.74 -4.81
N LEU A 73 4.45 -0.47 -5.32
CA LEU A 73 3.98 -1.71 -4.70
C LEU A 73 4.63 -1.92 -3.31
N CYS A 74 5.94 -1.72 -3.18
CA CYS A 74 6.63 -1.80 -1.89
C CYS A 74 6.06 -0.78 -0.89
N ARG A 75 5.79 0.45 -1.33
CA ARG A 75 5.20 1.48 -0.47
C ARG A 75 3.79 1.12 -0.05
N ALA A 76 2.93 0.69 -0.98
CA ALA A 76 1.58 0.26 -0.69
C ALA A 76 1.56 -0.95 0.26
N TYR A 77 2.44 -1.94 0.02
CA TYR A 77 2.56 -3.11 0.89
C TYR A 77 3.05 -2.75 2.29
N ARG A 78 4.08 -1.90 2.41
CA ARG A 78 4.54 -1.42 3.72
C ARG A 78 3.45 -0.65 4.45
N GLN A 79 2.73 0.22 3.74
CA GLN A 79 1.66 1.00 4.35
C GLN A 79 0.51 0.12 4.85
N HIS A 80 0.13 -0.89 4.06
CA HIS A 80 -0.88 -1.86 4.48
C HIS A 80 -0.44 -2.63 5.72
N ARG A 81 0.84 -3.02 5.80
CA ARG A 81 1.38 -3.70 6.99
C ARG A 81 1.32 -2.83 8.24
N TYR A 82 1.67 -1.55 8.14
CA TYR A 82 1.58 -0.63 9.28
C TYR A 82 0.14 -0.45 9.79
N GLN A 83 -0.82 -0.36 8.89
CA GLN A 83 -2.23 -0.24 9.28
C GLN A 83 -2.74 -1.49 9.99
N GLN A 84 -2.34 -2.69 9.53
CA GLN A 84 -2.70 -3.94 10.20
C GLN A 84 -2.11 -4.02 11.61
N GLU A 85 -0.84 -3.63 11.78
CA GLU A 85 -0.18 -3.63 13.10
C GLU A 85 -0.89 -2.66 14.08
N GLU A 86 -1.29 -1.47 13.62
CA GLU A 86 -2.02 -0.50 14.44
C GLU A 86 -3.46 -0.96 14.79
N GLU A 87 -4.15 -1.62 13.85
CA GLU A 87 -5.46 -2.22 14.08
C GLU A 87 -5.40 -3.36 15.09
N GLU A 88 -4.39 -4.23 14.98
CA GLU A 88 -4.12 -5.31 15.94
C GLU A 88 -3.82 -4.74 17.34
N GLU A 89 -2.90 -3.76 17.47
CA GLU A 89 -2.61 -3.09 18.75
C GLU A 89 -3.87 -2.43 19.35
N ARG A 90 -4.69 -1.77 18.53
CA ARG A 90 -5.94 -1.15 18.99
C ARG A 90 -6.94 -2.20 19.47
N GLN A 91 -7.05 -3.33 18.77
CA GLN A 91 -7.93 -4.41 19.16
C GLN A 91 -7.45 -5.10 20.44
N GLU A 92 -6.14 -5.30 20.60
CA GLU A 92 -5.54 -5.81 21.82
C GLU A 92 -5.80 -4.87 23.00
N LEU A 93 -5.58 -3.56 22.83
CA LEU A 93 -5.90 -2.55 23.84
C LEU A 93 -7.39 -2.53 24.21
N GLY A 94 -8.28 -2.66 23.23
CA GLY A 94 -9.72 -2.77 23.46
C GLY A 94 -10.07 -4.02 24.27
N THR A 95 -9.52 -5.17 23.88
CA THR A 95 -9.70 -6.45 24.59
C THR A 95 -9.17 -6.38 26.03
N TRP A 96 -8.00 -5.76 26.23
CA TRP A 96 -7.42 -5.57 27.56
C TRP A 96 -8.24 -4.65 28.44
N ALA A 97 -8.84 -3.60 27.86
CA ALA A 97 -9.75 -2.71 28.58
C ALA A 97 -11.03 -3.43 29.00
N GLU A 98 -11.64 -4.23 28.11
CA GLU A 98 -12.82 -5.06 28.43
C GLU A 98 -12.50 -6.13 29.49
N ALA A 99 -11.28 -6.70 29.48
CA ALA A 99 -10.85 -7.65 30.49
C ALA A 99 -10.49 -6.99 31.85
N SER A 100 -10.05 -5.73 31.83
CA SER A 100 -9.71 -4.96 33.03
C SER A 100 -10.91 -4.30 33.69
N ASP A 101 -11.99 -4.05 32.95
CA ASP A 101 -13.26 -3.64 33.52
C ASP A 101 -13.86 -4.86 34.22
N GLY A 102 -13.48 -5.04 35.49
CA GLY A 102 -14.10 -6.04 36.35
C GLY A 102 -15.62 -5.87 36.33
N PRO A 103 -16.40 -6.93 36.62
CA PRO A 103 -17.85 -6.87 36.51
C PRO A 103 -18.38 -5.59 37.18
N GLU A 104 -19.22 -4.81 36.48
CA GLU A 104 -19.70 -3.50 36.95
C GLU A 104 -20.34 -3.58 38.36
N ASP A 105 -20.74 -4.79 38.76
CA ASP A 105 -21.30 -5.17 40.06
C ASP A 105 -20.26 -5.65 41.10
N ALA A 106 -18.96 -5.48 40.86
CA ALA A 106 -17.90 -5.88 41.78
C ALA A 106 -17.85 -4.97 43.02
N CYS A 107 -17.52 -5.57 44.16
CA CYS A 107 -17.21 -4.89 45.41
C CYS A 107 -16.03 -3.94 45.22
N VAL A 108 -16.21 -2.66 45.54
CA VAL A 108 -15.18 -1.61 45.37
C VAL A 108 -13.94 -1.79 46.26
N ILE A 109 -13.99 -2.72 47.22
CA ILE A 109 -12.91 -2.98 48.16
C ILE A 109 -12.04 -4.15 47.69
N CYS A 110 -12.63 -5.30 47.38
CA CYS A 110 -11.85 -6.47 46.97
C CYS A 110 -11.76 -6.67 45.46
N LEU A 111 -12.65 -6.06 44.66
CA LEU A 111 -12.75 -6.23 43.20
C LEU A 111 -12.91 -7.69 42.74
N VAL A 112 -13.27 -8.60 43.63
CA VAL A 112 -13.42 -10.04 43.34
C VAL A 112 -14.87 -10.50 43.48
N GLN A 113 -15.53 -10.15 44.57
CA GLN A 113 -16.91 -10.57 44.86
C GLN A 113 -17.91 -9.51 44.40
N GLY A 114 -19.14 -9.92 44.09
CA GLY A 114 -20.22 -9.00 43.76
C GLY A 114 -20.62 -8.10 44.94
N ARG A 115 -21.37 -7.04 44.67
CA ARG A 115 -21.95 -6.16 45.69
C ARG A 115 -23.18 -6.83 46.30
N GLU A 116 -23.09 -7.14 47.58
CA GLU A 116 -24.12 -7.91 48.30
C GLU A 116 -24.76 -7.11 49.43
N CYS A 117 -24.33 -5.87 49.67
CA CYS A 117 -24.71 -5.11 50.85
C CYS A 117 -25.25 -3.73 50.47
N VAL A 118 -26.43 -3.38 50.99
CA VAL A 118 -26.96 -2.02 51.01
C VAL A 118 -26.60 -1.38 52.36
N LEU A 119 -25.87 -0.26 52.33
CA LEU A 119 -25.46 0.47 53.53
C LEU A 119 -26.50 1.54 53.88
N LEU A 120 -27.09 1.52 55.07
CA LEU A 120 -28.11 2.50 55.49
C LEU A 120 -27.57 3.46 56.57
N PRO A 121 -28.01 4.74 56.57
CA PRO A 121 -29.11 5.30 55.79
C PRO A 121 -28.75 5.78 54.38
N CYS A 122 -27.48 5.74 53.96
CA CYS A 122 -27.06 6.37 52.70
C CYS A 122 -27.49 5.64 51.41
N GLY A 123 -27.85 4.35 51.49
CA GLY A 123 -28.37 3.54 50.40
C GLY A 123 -27.33 3.00 49.40
N HIS A 124 -26.03 3.23 49.60
CA HIS A 124 -25.01 2.78 48.65
C HIS A 124 -24.83 1.26 48.66
N VAL A 125 -24.77 0.68 47.45
CA VAL A 125 -24.47 -0.72 47.19
C VAL A 125 -23.07 -0.78 46.61
N CYS A 126 -22.06 -1.00 47.46
CA CYS A 126 -20.66 -0.84 47.05
C CYS A 126 -19.73 -1.97 47.49
N CYS A 127 -20.12 -2.84 48.42
CA CYS A 127 -19.23 -3.89 48.93
C CYS A 127 -19.92 -5.25 49.10
N CYS A 128 -19.13 -6.32 49.09
CA CYS A 128 -19.57 -7.65 49.52
C CYS A 128 -19.61 -7.75 51.05
N PHE A 129 -20.27 -8.78 51.57
CA PHE A 129 -20.48 -8.92 53.01
C PHE A 129 -19.17 -9.02 53.81
N ARG A 130 -18.21 -9.82 53.30
CA ARG A 130 -16.89 -9.98 53.94
C ARG A 130 -16.10 -8.67 54.03
N CYS A 131 -16.17 -7.83 53.00
CA CYS A 131 -15.47 -6.55 52.99
C CYS A 131 -16.14 -5.54 53.92
N PHE A 132 -17.47 -5.59 54.05
CA PHE A 132 -18.18 -4.79 55.05
C PHE A 132 -17.74 -5.15 56.47
N GLU A 133 -17.69 -6.43 56.82
CA GLU A 133 -17.27 -6.87 58.16
C GLU A 133 -15.83 -6.49 58.50
N ALA A 134 -14.96 -6.41 57.50
CA ALA A 134 -13.56 -6.03 57.65
C ALA A 134 -13.33 -4.51 57.70
N LEU A 135 -14.38 -3.68 57.62
CA LEU A 135 -14.22 -2.23 57.65
C LEU A 135 -13.67 -1.76 59.01
N PRO A 136 -12.59 -0.95 59.02
CA PRO A 136 -12.04 -0.43 60.27
C PRO A 136 -12.97 0.59 60.94
N PHE A 137 -13.80 1.27 60.14
CA PHE A 137 -14.79 2.23 60.59
C PHE A 137 -16.12 1.95 59.89
N LEU A 138 -17.23 2.02 60.63
CA LEU A 138 -18.59 1.85 60.10
C LEU A 138 -19.05 3.09 59.31
N THR A 139 -18.36 3.36 58.20
CA THR A 139 -18.62 4.48 57.30
C THR A 139 -18.66 3.99 55.86
N CYS A 140 -19.60 4.50 55.07
CA CYS A 140 -19.76 4.14 53.67
C CYS A 140 -18.49 4.48 52.85
N PRO A 141 -17.91 3.53 52.10
CA PRO A 141 -16.73 3.79 51.25
C PRO A 141 -16.94 4.85 50.17
N ILE A 142 -18.19 5.06 49.73
CA ILE A 142 -18.54 5.99 48.65
C ILE A 142 -18.76 7.41 49.20
N CYS A 143 -19.68 7.57 50.15
CA CYS A 143 -20.12 8.89 50.62
C CYS A 143 -19.66 9.25 52.04
N ARG A 144 -18.95 8.34 52.72
CA ARG A 144 -18.41 8.52 54.08
C ARG A 144 -19.45 8.74 55.19
N SER A 145 -20.75 8.59 54.89
CA SER A 145 -21.81 8.61 55.90
C SER A 145 -21.67 7.44 56.88
N PRO A 146 -22.03 7.63 58.17
CA PRO A 146 -22.05 6.53 59.14
C PRO A 146 -23.03 5.43 58.71
N ILE A 147 -22.67 4.18 58.98
CA ILE A 147 -23.49 3.00 58.68
C ILE A 147 -24.20 2.57 59.95
N ASP A 148 -25.52 2.71 59.97
CA ASP A 148 -26.36 2.31 61.11
C ASP A 148 -26.77 0.84 61.02
N ARG A 149 -27.01 0.35 59.81
CA ARG A 149 -27.41 -1.03 59.53
C ARG A 149 -27.07 -1.42 58.09
N VAL A 150 -26.94 -2.72 57.85
CA VAL A 150 -26.70 -3.29 56.52
C VAL A 150 -27.79 -4.29 56.18
N VAL A 151 -28.22 -4.27 54.91
CA VAL A 151 -29.20 -5.21 54.37
C VAL A 151 -28.53 -6.02 53.26
N PRO A 152 -28.57 -7.37 53.30
CA PRO A 152 -28.07 -8.19 52.21
C PRO A 152 -28.95 -8.02 50.97
N LEU A 153 -28.32 -7.83 49.82
CA LEU A 153 -28.96 -7.67 48.52
C LEU A 153 -28.94 -9.03 47.82
N TYR A 154 -30.13 -9.57 47.54
CA TYR A 154 -30.29 -10.80 46.77
C TYR A 154 -30.46 -10.41 45.29
N GLN A 155 -29.44 -10.67 44.48
CA GLN A 155 -29.55 -10.61 43.01
C GLN A 155 -30.18 -11.94 42.54
N ALA A 156 -31.28 -11.85 41.79
CA ALA A 156 -32.03 -13.00 41.26
C ALA A 156 -31.53 -13.40 39.86
#